data_AF-A0A1W9HJ34-F1
#
_entry.id   AF-A0A1W9HJ34-F1
#
_cell.length_a   1.000
_cell.length_b   1.000
_cell.length_c   1.000
_cell.angle_alpha   90.00
_cell.angle_beta   90.00
_cell.angle_gamma   90.00
#
_symmetry.space_group_name_H-M   'P 1'
#
loop_
_entity.id
_entity.type
_entity.pdbx_description
1 polymer ?
#
loop_
_entity_poly.entity_id
_entity_poly.type
_entity_poly.pdbx_seq_one_letter_code
_entity_poly.pdbx_strand_id
1 'polypeptide(L)'
;MMITYDGRRLNRDHLGKVIRVLNRLLHWCPANSFLSAVVSENETDFRLRIQIRSQSKVFEAVASGDDFEGVTSAAAQDISAQVKEWRQRRFFEKPGRVLVVDDDPDAIQVLEGCFQNLGWQTESMSSGTEIIRELPRIPKDFNLLVIDIVMPILDGLGTLAAVEKLVEKTYGLTNWKDVRLPYLTYSVKPAKDLLPRMDSECFFYLGHLQKGGTLSILENKIKSLISTVYVRGDSPEEFDFQSRLDLRPSGL
;
A
#
# COMPACT_ATOMS: atom_id res chain seq x y z
N MET A 1 -15.28 0.08 -11.70
CA MET A 1 -14.56 0.72 -12.82
C MET A 1 -15.55 1.04 -13.93
N MET A 2 -15.47 2.22 -14.54
CA MET A 2 -16.32 2.65 -15.64
C MET A 2 -15.47 3.26 -16.76
N ILE A 3 -15.70 2.87 -18.00
CA ILE A 3 -15.01 3.47 -19.15
C ILE A 3 -16.07 4.00 -20.11
N THR A 4 -15.98 5.28 -20.41
CA THR A 4 -16.79 5.95 -21.42
C THR A 4 -15.88 6.33 -22.57
N TYR A 5 -16.32 6.12 -23.80
CA TYR A 5 -15.56 6.53 -24.97
C TYR A 5 -16.47 7.09 -26.06
N ASP A 6 -15.97 8.09 -26.78
CA ASP A 6 -16.60 8.66 -27.97
C ASP A 6 -15.50 9.02 -28.99
N GLY A 7 -15.63 8.53 -30.22
CA GLY A 7 -14.61 8.68 -31.25
C GLY A 7 -14.67 7.63 -32.36
N ARG A 8 -14.31 8.03 -33.59
CA ARG A 8 -14.36 7.19 -34.79
C ARG A 8 -13.05 6.41 -35.03
N ARG A 9 -11.91 6.89 -34.54
CA ARG A 9 -10.57 6.26 -34.62
C ARG A 9 -10.29 5.31 -33.45
N LEU A 10 -11.20 5.22 -32.46
CA LEU A 10 -11.05 4.32 -31.32
C LEU A 10 -11.37 2.86 -31.69
N ASN A 11 -10.50 1.94 -31.31
CA ASN A 11 -10.64 0.51 -31.59
C ASN A 11 -10.54 -0.34 -30.31
N ARG A 12 -10.72 -1.66 -30.44
CA ARG A 12 -10.64 -2.59 -29.29
C ARG A 12 -9.27 -2.61 -28.61
N ASP A 13 -8.19 -2.39 -29.35
CA ASP A 13 -6.83 -2.37 -28.78
C ASP A 13 -6.62 -1.14 -27.89
N HIS A 14 -7.11 0.03 -28.32
CA HIS A 14 -7.12 1.26 -27.53
C HIS A 14 -7.85 1.06 -26.19
N LEU A 15 -9.03 0.45 -26.21
CA LEU A 15 -9.78 0.12 -25.00
C LEU A 15 -9.01 -0.86 -24.10
N GLY A 16 -8.37 -1.88 -24.69
CA GLY A 16 -7.53 -2.84 -23.97
C GLY A 16 -6.31 -2.20 -23.30
N LYS A 17 -5.69 -1.19 -23.92
CA LYS A 17 -4.60 -0.39 -23.32
C LYS A 17 -5.10 0.39 -22.10
N VAL A 18 -6.23 1.07 -22.21
CA VAL A 18 -6.84 1.80 -21.09
C VAL A 18 -7.17 0.84 -19.95
N ILE A 19 -7.84 -0.28 -20.22
CA ILE A 19 -8.15 -1.30 -19.21
C ILE A 19 -6.89 -1.80 -18.48
N ARG A 20 -5.79 -2.06 -19.20
CA ARG A 20 -4.52 -2.48 -18.58
C ARG A 20 -3.94 -1.43 -17.64
N VAL A 21 -3.96 -0.16 -18.03
CA VAL A 21 -3.55 0.96 -17.17
C VAL A 21 -4.42 1.03 -15.93
N LEU A 22 -5.74 1.01 -16.10
CA LEU A 22 -6.70 1.10 -15.02
C LEU A 22 -6.60 -0.08 -14.04
N ASN A 23 -6.38 -1.30 -14.54
CA ASN A 23 -6.13 -2.48 -13.70
C ASN A 23 -4.83 -2.38 -12.91
N ARG A 24 -3.78 -1.81 -13.50
CA ARG A 24 -2.54 -1.52 -12.75
C ARG A 24 -2.81 -0.51 -11.65
N LEU A 25 -3.58 0.54 -11.91
CA LEU A 25 -3.92 1.56 -10.92
C LEU A 25 -4.82 1.04 -9.79
N LEU A 26 -5.77 0.14 -10.07
CA LEU A 26 -6.71 -0.41 -9.08
C LEU A 26 -6.00 -0.97 -7.85
N HIS A 27 -4.89 -1.69 -8.03
CA HIS A 27 -4.11 -2.27 -6.93
C HIS A 27 -3.42 -1.22 -6.03
N TRP A 28 -3.37 0.04 -6.48
CA TRP A 28 -2.69 1.15 -5.82
C TRP A 28 -3.67 2.22 -5.32
N CYS A 29 -4.94 2.14 -5.72
CA CYS A 29 -5.96 3.07 -5.31
C CYS A 29 -6.41 2.80 -3.87
N PRO A 30 -6.96 3.81 -3.18
CA PRO A 30 -7.69 3.57 -1.94
C PRO A 30 -8.77 2.50 -2.12
N ALA A 31 -9.01 1.62 -1.14
CA ALA A 31 -10.07 0.61 -1.28
C ALA A 31 -11.44 1.27 -1.45
N ASN A 32 -12.33 0.62 -2.18
CA ASN A 32 -13.63 1.18 -2.60
C ASN A 32 -13.53 2.43 -3.48
N SER A 33 -12.36 2.70 -4.09
CA SER A 33 -12.27 3.76 -5.08
C SER A 33 -13.07 3.42 -6.33
N PHE A 34 -13.86 4.38 -6.79
CA PHE A 34 -14.46 4.34 -8.11
C PHE A 34 -13.48 4.91 -9.13
N LEU A 35 -12.99 4.05 -10.00
CA LEU A 35 -12.14 4.41 -11.13
C LEU A 35 -13.00 4.64 -12.38
N SER A 36 -12.87 5.81 -12.99
CA SER A 36 -13.49 6.13 -14.28
C SER A 36 -12.45 6.60 -15.28
N ALA A 37 -12.69 6.28 -16.55
CA ALA A 37 -11.93 6.84 -17.67
C ALA A 37 -12.90 7.34 -18.74
N VAL A 38 -12.63 8.54 -19.25
CA VAL A 38 -13.34 9.12 -20.39
C VAL A 38 -12.33 9.32 -21.51
N VAL A 39 -12.52 8.59 -22.60
CA VAL A 39 -11.76 8.75 -23.84
C VAL A 39 -12.60 9.57 -24.80
N SER A 40 -12.08 10.67 -25.30
CA SER A 40 -12.72 11.46 -26.34
C SER A 40 -11.76 11.71 -27.48
N GLU A 41 -12.30 11.82 -28.68
CA GLU A 41 -11.55 12.15 -29.89
C GLU A 41 -12.11 13.44 -30.50
N ASN A 42 -11.22 14.36 -30.84
CA ASN A 42 -11.50 15.51 -31.69
C ASN A 42 -10.81 15.29 -33.06
N GLU A 43 -10.96 16.22 -34.02
CA GLU A 43 -10.49 16.01 -35.41
C GLU A 43 -9.03 15.57 -35.54
N THR A 44 -8.14 16.08 -34.68
CA THR A 44 -6.69 15.76 -34.72
C THR A 44 -6.22 14.91 -33.55
N ASP A 45 -6.86 15.04 -32.37
CA ASP A 45 -6.28 14.61 -31.10
C ASP A 45 -7.18 13.64 -30.33
N PHE A 46 -6.54 12.74 -29.61
CA PHE A 46 -7.15 11.98 -28.53
C PHE A 46 -7.04 12.76 -27.23
N ARG A 47 -8.01 12.57 -26.35
CA ARG A 47 -7.99 13.03 -24.97
C ARG A 47 -8.43 11.90 -24.05
N LEU A 48 -7.67 11.67 -22.99
CA LEU A 48 -7.98 10.72 -21.94
C LEU A 48 -8.05 11.45 -20.60
N ARG A 49 -9.21 11.38 -19.95
CA ARG A 49 -9.37 11.74 -18.54
C ARG A 49 -9.49 10.47 -17.73
N ILE A 50 -8.65 10.31 -16.70
CA ILE A 50 -8.76 9.24 -15.70
C ILE A 50 -9.10 9.90 -14.37
N GLN A 51 -10.08 9.36 -13.65
CA GLN A 51 -10.45 9.83 -12.32
C GLN A 51 -10.54 8.65 -11.35
N ILE A 52 -9.90 8.78 -10.19
CA ILE A 52 -10.03 7.85 -9.06
C ILE A 52 -10.74 8.62 -7.95
N ARG A 53 -11.90 8.12 -7.52
CA ARG A 53 -12.69 8.74 -6.44
C ARG A 53 -12.86 7.76 -5.29
N SER A 54 -12.27 8.05 -4.14
CA SER A 54 -12.58 7.40 -2.87
C SER A 54 -13.59 8.23 -2.06
N GLN A 55 -13.91 7.80 -0.84
CA GLN A 55 -14.75 8.58 0.09
C GLN A 55 -14.07 9.89 0.53
N SER A 56 -12.74 9.89 0.61
CA SER A 56 -11.94 10.95 1.22
C SER A 56 -11.10 11.74 0.22
N LYS A 57 -10.87 11.22 -0.99
CA LYS A 57 -9.96 11.81 -1.98
C LYS A 57 -10.42 11.59 -3.42
N VAL A 58 -10.15 12.57 -4.26
CA VAL A 58 -10.27 12.47 -5.71
C VAL A 58 -8.91 12.73 -6.33
N PHE A 59 -8.51 11.86 -7.25
CA PHE A 59 -7.37 12.03 -8.14
C PHE A 59 -7.90 12.17 -9.57
N GLU A 60 -7.31 13.08 -10.33
CA GLU A 60 -7.69 13.29 -11.72
C GLU A 60 -6.44 13.57 -12.55
N ALA A 61 -6.32 12.84 -13.66
CA ALA A 61 -5.32 13.11 -14.70
C ALA A 61 -6.02 13.31 -16.04
N VAL A 62 -5.54 14.26 -16.80
CA VAL A 62 -6.01 14.55 -18.16
C VAL A 62 -4.80 14.66 -19.07
N ALA A 63 -4.79 13.89 -20.14
CA ALA A 63 -3.80 14.01 -21.21
C ALA A 63 -4.49 14.16 -22.57
N SER A 64 -3.84 14.84 -23.49
CA SER A 64 -4.28 14.96 -24.89
C SER A 64 -3.10 15.04 -25.85
N GLY A 65 -3.31 14.57 -27.08
CA GLY A 65 -2.29 14.48 -28.11
C GLY A 65 -2.76 13.68 -29.32
N ASP A 66 -1.99 13.73 -30.41
CA ASP A 66 -2.27 13.07 -31.68
C ASP A 66 -2.01 11.55 -31.65
N ASP A 67 -1.11 11.10 -30.75
CA ASP A 67 -0.82 9.70 -30.47
C ASP A 67 -1.57 9.18 -29.23
N PHE A 68 -2.43 8.18 -29.44
CA PHE A 68 -3.21 7.55 -28.37
C PHE A 68 -2.31 6.90 -27.31
N GLU A 69 -1.17 6.34 -27.69
CA GLU A 69 -0.28 5.66 -26.75
C GLU A 69 0.43 6.65 -25.83
N GLY A 70 0.96 7.73 -26.39
CA GLY A 70 1.49 8.87 -25.65
C GLY A 70 0.47 9.46 -24.69
N VAL A 71 -0.78 9.69 -25.14
CA VAL A 71 -1.89 10.17 -24.30
C VAL A 71 -2.17 9.21 -23.14
N THR A 72 -2.25 7.91 -23.42
CA THR A 72 -2.53 6.90 -22.40
C THR A 72 -1.40 6.82 -21.38
N SER A 73 -0.15 6.87 -21.83
CA SER A 73 1.04 6.85 -20.98
C SER A 73 1.11 8.08 -20.08
N ALA A 74 0.92 9.27 -20.63
CA ALA A 74 0.97 10.53 -19.88
C ALA A 74 -0.10 10.60 -18.78
N ALA A 75 -1.36 10.27 -19.09
CA ALA A 75 -2.42 10.23 -18.08
C ALA A 75 -2.16 9.16 -17.00
N ALA A 76 -1.61 8.01 -17.39
CA ALA A 76 -1.24 6.96 -16.44
C ALA A 76 -0.11 7.39 -15.51
N GLN A 77 0.92 8.07 -16.03
CA GLN A 77 2.06 8.56 -15.27
C GLN A 77 1.63 9.63 -14.26
N ASP A 78 0.85 10.62 -14.70
CA ASP A 78 0.34 11.70 -13.85
C ASP A 78 -0.51 11.13 -12.70
N ILE A 79 -1.53 10.31 -13.01
CA ILE A 79 -2.40 9.79 -11.94
C ILE A 79 -1.65 8.84 -11.00
N SER A 80 -0.70 8.07 -11.52
CA SER A 80 0.17 7.23 -10.69
C SER A 80 1.04 8.08 -9.76
N ALA A 81 1.58 9.20 -10.24
CA ALA A 81 2.39 10.12 -9.45
C ALA A 81 1.55 10.75 -8.33
N GLN A 82 0.34 11.22 -8.62
CA GLN A 82 -0.57 11.78 -7.62
C GLN A 82 -0.95 10.76 -6.53
N VAL A 83 -1.31 9.53 -6.93
CA VAL A 83 -1.64 8.44 -5.99
C VAL A 83 -0.41 8.09 -5.16
N LYS A 84 0.76 7.98 -5.78
CA LYS A 84 2.03 7.71 -5.11
C LYS A 84 2.36 8.80 -4.10
N GLU A 85 2.30 10.07 -4.48
CA GLU A 85 2.57 11.21 -3.62
C GLU A 85 1.60 11.23 -2.43
N TRP A 86 0.32 10.97 -2.65
CA TRP A 86 -0.67 10.91 -1.58
C TRP A 86 -0.37 9.77 -0.59
N ARG A 87 0.01 8.59 -1.07
CA ARG A 87 0.45 7.49 -0.20
C ARG A 87 1.69 7.89 0.57
N GLN A 88 2.68 8.46 -0.12
CA GLN A 88 3.92 8.91 0.45
C GLN A 88 3.70 9.95 1.55
N ARG A 89 2.94 11.04 1.32
CA ARG A 89 2.66 12.03 2.37
C ARG A 89 2.08 11.41 3.65
N ARG A 90 1.22 10.40 3.52
CA ARG A 90 0.62 9.71 4.66
C ARG A 90 1.60 8.81 5.44
N PHE A 91 2.69 8.42 4.80
CA PHE A 91 3.78 7.67 5.41
C PHE A 91 4.95 8.60 5.83
N PHE A 92 5.10 9.80 5.28
CA PHE A 92 6.26 10.66 5.55
C PHE A 92 6.11 11.60 6.75
N GLU A 93 4.91 11.76 7.30
CA GLU A 93 4.72 12.49 8.55
C GLU A 93 5.23 11.65 9.72
N LYS A 94 6.49 11.89 10.10
CA LYS A 94 7.08 11.30 11.29
C LYS A 94 6.71 12.10 12.55
N PRO A 95 6.55 11.40 13.69
CA PRO A 95 6.53 9.94 13.80
C PRO A 95 5.13 9.33 13.63
N GLY A 96 5.05 8.21 12.92
CA GLY A 96 3.83 7.41 12.76
C GLY A 96 3.52 6.55 13.98
N ARG A 97 2.34 5.91 13.96
CA ARG A 97 1.88 4.98 15.01
C ARG A 97 1.96 3.53 14.53
N VAL A 98 2.47 2.63 15.37
CA VAL A 98 2.49 1.18 15.14
C VAL A 98 1.54 0.47 16.09
N LEU A 99 0.81 -0.52 15.59
CA LEU A 99 0.05 -1.47 16.39
C LEU A 99 0.86 -2.76 16.53
N VAL A 100 1.14 -3.21 17.74
CA VAL A 100 1.83 -4.46 18.05
C VAL A 100 0.82 -5.46 18.62
N VAL A 101 0.82 -6.69 18.13
CA VAL A 101 -0.04 -7.78 18.62
C VAL A 101 0.81 -9.01 18.87
N ASP A 102 1.04 -9.35 20.14
CA ASP A 102 1.87 -10.49 20.55
C ASP A 102 1.43 -10.95 21.94
N ASP A 103 1.29 -12.24 22.22
CA ASP A 103 0.89 -12.72 23.54
C ASP A 103 2.03 -12.76 24.56
N ASP A 104 3.27 -12.59 24.10
CA ASP A 104 4.45 -12.52 24.94
C ASP A 104 4.74 -11.06 25.37
N PRO A 105 4.62 -10.71 26.66
CA PRO A 105 4.86 -9.35 27.15
C PRO A 105 6.31 -8.89 26.97
N ASP A 106 7.28 -9.81 26.98
CA ASP A 106 8.69 -9.47 26.75
C ASP A 106 8.91 -9.11 25.27
N ALA A 107 8.24 -9.84 24.37
CA ALA A 107 8.24 -9.56 22.94
C ALA A 107 7.62 -8.19 22.62
N ILE A 108 6.51 -7.83 23.29
CA ILE A 108 5.91 -6.50 23.21
C ILE A 108 6.92 -5.44 23.65
N GLN A 109 7.52 -5.56 24.84
CA GLN A 109 8.46 -4.56 25.37
C GLN A 109 9.66 -4.34 24.44
N VAL A 110 10.20 -5.41 23.87
CA VAL A 110 11.29 -5.33 22.89
C VAL A 110 10.88 -4.54 21.65
N LEU A 111 9.72 -4.85 21.07
CA LEU A 111 9.22 -4.14 19.89
C LEU A 111 8.93 -2.67 20.21
N GLU A 112 8.26 -2.39 21.32
CA GLU A 112 7.97 -1.03 21.76
C GLU A 112 9.25 -0.20 21.89
N GLY A 113 10.27 -0.73 22.57
CA GLY A 113 11.56 -0.07 22.70
C GLY A 113 12.21 0.22 21.33
N CYS A 114 12.22 -0.77 20.42
CA CYS A 114 12.77 -0.60 19.09
C CYS A 114 12.03 0.49 18.27
N PHE A 115 10.70 0.52 18.32
CA PHE A 115 9.90 1.50 17.59
C PHE A 115 10.02 2.90 18.19
N GLN A 116 9.99 3.01 19.52
CA GLN A 116 10.18 4.28 20.23
C GLN A 116 11.57 4.87 19.96
N ASN A 117 12.63 4.05 19.91
CA ASN A 117 13.97 4.48 19.51
C ASN A 117 14.03 5.04 18.08
N LEU A 118 13.15 4.56 17.19
CA LEU A 118 12.99 5.08 15.83
C LEU A 118 12.04 6.29 15.76
N GLY A 119 11.54 6.74 16.91
CA GLY A 119 10.64 7.88 17.09
C GLY A 119 9.15 7.53 17.05
N TRP A 120 8.77 6.30 16.75
CA TRP A 120 7.37 5.90 16.54
C TRP A 120 6.58 5.80 17.85
N GLN A 121 5.28 6.08 17.78
CA GLN A 121 4.37 5.77 18.88
C GLN A 121 3.89 4.33 18.75
N THR A 122 3.72 3.65 19.88
CA THR A 122 3.30 2.24 19.94
C THR A 122 1.96 2.12 20.65
N GLU A 123 1.08 1.29 20.09
CA GLU A 123 -0.09 0.73 20.77
C GLU A 123 0.06 -0.78 20.74
N SER A 124 -0.18 -1.47 21.85
CA SER A 124 0.07 -2.90 21.96
C SER A 124 -1.16 -3.65 22.47
N MET A 125 -1.35 -4.87 21.97
CA MET A 125 -2.41 -5.79 22.36
C MET A 125 -1.82 -7.18 22.57
N SER A 126 -2.29 -7.90 23.56
CA SER A 126 -1.73 -9.17 24.00
C SER A 126 -2.39 -10.41 23.35
N SER A 127 -3.30 -10.22 22.40
CA SER A 127 -3.96 -11.33 21.70
C SER A 127 -4.77 -10.91 20.47
N GLY A 128 -5.02 -11.89 19.59
CA GLY A 128 -5.95 -11.76 18.47
C GLY A 128 -7.40 -11.44 18.86
N THR A 129 -7.85 -11.89 20.04
CA THR A 129 -9.20 -11.60 20.54
C THR A 129 -9.31 -10.18 21.09
N GLU A 130 -8.26 -9.67 21.71
CA GLU A 130 -8.20 -8.30 22.21
C GLU A 130 -8.28 -7.28 21.08
N ILE A 131 -7.52 -7.46 19.99
CA ILE A 131 -7.60 -6.54 18.85
C ILE A 131 -9.00 -6.48 18.25
N ILE A 132 -9.70 -7.59 18.13
CA ILE A 132 -11.09 -7.59 17.63
C ILE A 132 -12.01 -6.78 18.56
N ARG A 133 -11.77 -6.83 19.87
CA ARG A 133 -12.57 -6.15 20.89
C ARG A 133 -12.28 -4.65 20.98
N GLU A 134 -11.01 -4.26 20.93
CA GLU A 134 -10.56 -2.89 21.19
C GLU A 134 -10.41 -2.04 19.93
N LEU A 135 -10.13 -2.64 18.78
CA LEU A 135 -9.95 -1.91 17.52
C LEU A 135 -11.13 -0.97 17.18
N PRO A 136 -12.41 -1.33 17.41
CA PRO A 136 -13.52 -0.40 17.20
C PRO A 136 -13.47 0.86 18.07
N ARG A 137 -12.82 0.81 19.24
CA ARG A 137 -12.84 1.86 20.28
C ARG A 137 -11.66 2.82 20.21
N ILE A 138 -10.56 2.43 19.56
CA ILE A 138 -9.35 3.24 19.48
C ILE A 138 -9.27 4.03 18.15
N PRO A 139 -8.42 5.08 18.07
CA PRO A 139 -8.08 5.73 16.80
C PRO A 139 -7.49 4.74 15.79
N LYS A 140 -7.84 4.90 14.51
CA LYS A 140 -7.37 4.02 13.41
C LYS A 140 -6.38 4.75 12.52
N ASP A 141 -5.42 5.40 13.14
CA ASP A 141 -4.34 6.17 12.51
C ASP A 141 -3.00 5.43 12.51
N PHE A 142 -3.00 4.10 12.75
CA PHE A 142 -1.81 3.28 12.59
C PHE A 142 -1.31 3.30 11.15
N ASN A 143 0.01 3.33 11.03
CA ASN A 143 0.73 3.28 9.76
C ASN A 143 1.42 1.91 9.56
N LEU A 144 1.52 1.10 10.62
CA LEU A 144 2.12 -0.23 10.59
C LEU A 144 1.44 -1.16 11.60
N LEU A 145 1.28 -2.44 11.24
CA LEU A 145 0.94 -3.52 12.17
C LEU A 145 2.12 -4.47 12.32
N VAL A 146 2.47 -4.88 13.54
CA VAL A 146 3.37 -6.00 13.81
C VAL A 146 2.58 -7.06 14.54
N ILE A 147 2.56 -8.28 14.03
CA ILE A 147 1.73 -9.36 14.58
C ILE A 147 2.53 -10.64 14.76
N ASP A 148 2.41 -11.27 15.93
CA ASP A 148 2.88 -12.64 16.12
C ASP A 148 2.04 -13.60 15.30
N ILE A 149 2.71 -14.54 14.64
CA ILE A 149 2.05 -15.62 13.93
C ILE A 149 1.50 -16.66 14.90
N VAL A 150 2.20 -16.98 15.98
CA VAL A 150 1.86 -18.10 16.87
C VAL A 150 1.31 -17.54 18.17
N MET A 151 0.00 -17.31 18.21
CA MET A 151 -0.71 -16.89 19.42
C MET A 151 -1.76 -17.94 19.85
N PRO A 152 -2.12 -18.03 21.14
CA PRO A 152 -3.22 -18.85 21.62
C PRO A 152 -4.57 -18.41 21.09
N ILE A 153 -5.50 -19.37 20.94
CA ILE A 153 -6.92 -19.18 20.55
C ILE A 153 -7.09 -18.70 19.10
N LEU A 154 -6.45 -17.61 18.71
CA LEU A 154 -6.48 -17.03 17.38
C LEU A 154 -5.07 -16.65 16.95
N ASP A 155 -4.56 -17.34 15.94
CA ASP A 155 -3.23 -17.11 15.38
C ASP A 155 -3.15 -15.78 14.62
N GLY A 156 -1.94 -15.36 14.23
CA GLY A 156 -1.73 -14.06 13.58
C GLY A 156 -2.49 -13.91 12.26
N LEU A 157 -2.54 -14.97 11.45
CA LEU A 157 -3.26 -14.94 10.16
C LEU A 157 -4.79 -14.92 10.35
N GLY A 158 -5.31 -15.72 11.27
CA GLY A 158 -6.71 -15.72 11.67
C GLY A 158 -7.12 -14.36 12.25
N THR A 159 -6.22 -13.73 13.00
CA THR A 159 -6.41 -12.37 13.52
C THR A 159 -6.53 -11.35 12.39
N LEU A 160 -5.62 -11.35 11.42
CA LEU A 160 -5.70 -10.46 10.25
C LEU A 160 -7.02 -10.63 9.50
N ALA A 161 -7.43 -11.88 9.24
CA ALA A 161 -8.68 -12.19 8.55
C ALA A 161 -9.92 -11.72 9.35
N ALA A 162 -9.89 -11.83 10.68
CA ALA A 162 -10.97 -11.37 11.54
C ALA A 162 -11.03 -9.83 11.58
N VAL A 163 -9.89 -9.15 11.64
CA VAL A 163 -9.80 -7.69 11.57
C VAL A 163 -10.31 -7.17 10.23
N GLU A 164 -9.96 -7.81 9.12
CA GLU A 164 -10.47 -7.43 7.80
C GLU A 164 -12.00 -7.50 7.75
N LYS A 165 -12.60 -8.62 8.21
CA LYS A 165 -14.06 -8.75 8.31
C LYS A 165 -14.70 -7.71 9.22
N LEU A 166 -14.02 -7.32 10.30
CA LEU A 166 -14.49 -6.28 11.21
C LEU A 166 -14.50 -4.92 10.51
N VAL A 167 -13.38 -4.56 9.86
CA VAL A 167 -13.23 -3.33 9.09
C VAL A 167 -14.25 -3.26 7.95
N GLU A 168 -14.55 -4.38 7.28
CA GLU A 168 -15.62 -4.48 6.28
C GLU A 168 -16.99 -4.14 6.84
N LYS A 169 -17.39 -4.77 7.95
CA LYS A 169 -18.72 -4.64 8.58
C LYS A 169 -18.99 -3.29 9.21
N THR A 170 -17.96 -2.61 9.72
CA THR A 170 -18.13 -1.29 10.32
C THR A 170 -18.13 -0.22 9.21
N TYR A 171 -19.32 0.03 8.64
CA TYR A 171 -19.55 1.04 7.59
C TYR A 171 -18.90 2.38 7.95
N GLY A 172 -17.87 2.80 7.19
CA GLY A 172 -17.32 4.16 7.23
C GLY A 172 -16.35 4.50 8.37
N LEU A 173 -15.72 3.52 9.03
CA LEU A 173 -14.97 3.76 10.27
C LEU A 173 -13.46 3.49 10.27
N THR A 174 -12.75 3.47 9.12
CA THR A 174 -11.27 3.44 9.17
C THR A 174 -10.58 4.15 8.00
N ASN A 175 -9.46 4.82 8.31
CA ASN A 175 -8.43 5.22 7.35
C ASN A 175 -7.74 4.01 6.66
N TRP A 176 -7.99 2.77 7.09
CA TRP A 176 -7.24 1.58 6.65
C TRP A 176 -7.76 0.98 5.35
N LYS A 177 -9.06 1.13 5.05
CA LYS A 177 -9.59 0.82 3.72
C LYS A 177 -8.91 1.72 2.68
N ASP A 178 -8.67 2.99 2.98
CA ASP A 178 -8.09 3.90 1.99
C ASP A 178 -6.58 3.66 1.72
N VAL A 179 -5.83 2.96 2.59
CA VAL A 179 -4.36 3.01 2.56
C VAL A 179 -3.68 1.64 2.34
N ARG A 180 -4.38 0.52 2.62
CA ARG A 180 -3.80 -0.81 2.88
C ARG A 180 -2.73 -0.72 3.97
N LEU A 181 -3.05 -1.15 5.18
CA LEU A 181 -2.11 -1.11 6.31
C LEU A 181 -0.96 -2.10 6.05
N PRO A 182 0.31 -1.66 5.95
CA PRO A 182 1.41 -2.59 5.88
C PRO A 182 1.53 -3.37 7.19
N TYR A 183 1.86 -4.66 7.11
CA TYR A 183 2.08 -5.47 8.30
C TYR A 183 3.38 -6.26 8.25
N LEU A 184 3.97 -6.47 9.42
CA LEU A 184 5.11 -7.32 9.67
C LEU A 184 4.68 -8.53 10.49
N THR A 185 5.23 -9.69 10.16
CA THR A 185 5.10 -10.88 11.02
C THR A 185 6.26 -10.92 12.00
N TYR A 186 6.00 -11.28 13.24
CA TYR A 186 7.03 -11.51 14.25
C TYR A 186 6.97 -12.98 14.67
N SER A 187 8.06 -13.74 14.56
CA SER A 187 8.03 -15.16 14.93
C SER A 187 9.42 -15.71 15.19
N VAL A 188 9.53 -16.76 16.00
CA VAL A 188 10.75 -17.57 16.10
C VAL A 188 11.05 -18.33 14.80
N LYS A 189 10.01 -18.65 14.01
CA LYS A 189 10.15 -19.35 12.73
C LYS A 189 10.69 -18.39 11.68
N PRO A 190 11.67 -18.82 10.85
CA PRO A 190 12.18 -17.96 9.79
C PRO A 190 11.12 -17.76 8.71
N ALA A 191 11.23 -16.66 7.96
CA ALA A 191 10.26 -16.26 6.94
C ALA A 191 9.91 -17.34 5.90
N LYS A 192 10.85 -18.24 5.58
CA LYS A 192 10.65 -19.35 4.62
C LYS A 192 9.64 -20.39 5.12
N ASP A 193 9.49 -20.51 6.44
CA ASP A 193 8.64 -21.50 7.09
C ASP A 193 7.29 -20.88 7.51
N LEU A 194 7.09 -19.60 7.18
CA LEU A 194 5.84 -18.87 7.34
C LEU A 194 5.07 -18.86 6.01
N LEU A 195 4.21 -19.87 5.82
CA LEU A 195 3.23 -19.94 4.73
C LEU A 195 1.85 -20.20 5.33
N PRO A 196 0.78 -19.48 4.88
CA PRO A 196 0.72 -18.51 3.79
C PRO A 196 0.88 -17.04 4.22
N ARG A 197 1.23 -16.17 3.27
CA ARG A 197 1.16 -14.70 3.40
C ARG A 197 -0.28 -14.25 3.13
N MET A 198 -0.73 -13.17 3.78
CA MET A 198 -2.06 -12.62 3.57
C MET A 198 -1.95 -11.22 2.98
N ASP A 199 -2.09 -11.10 1.67
CA ASP A 199 -2.32 -9.82 1.00
C ASP A 199 -3.81 -9.66 0.76
N SER A 200 -4.38 -8.55 1.21
CA SER A 200 -5.82 -8.28 1.08
C SER A 200 -6.11 -6.80 0.85
N GLU A 201 -7.39 -6.44 0.71
CA GLU A 201 -7.81 -5.04 0.51
C GLU A 201 -7.51 -4.16 1.74
N CYS A 202 -7.37 -4.78 2.92
CA CYS A 202 -7.02 -4.06 4.15
C CYS A 202 -5.53 -4.11 4.49
N PHE A 203 -4.82 -5.17 4.08
CA PHE A 203 -3.45 -5.45 4.53
C PHE A 203 -2.48 -5.71 3.37
N PHE A 204 -1.25 -5.24 3.52
CA PHE A 204 -0.14 -5.55 2.62
C PHE A 204 1.05 -6.10 3.40
N TYR A 205 1.58 -7.26 2.99
CA TYR A 205 2.69 -7.87 3.68
C TYR A 205 4.00 -7.13 3.41
N LEU A 206 4.55 -6.49 4.44
CA LEU A 206 5.80 -5.74 4.35
C LEU A 206 7.03 -6.62 4.58
N GLY A 207 6.93 -7.63 5.44
CA GLY A 207 8.07 -8.49 5.75
C GLY A 207 7.96 -9.22 7.08
N HIS A 208 9.10 -9.76 7.49
CA HIS A 208 9.22 -10.62 8.66
C HIS A 208 10.34 -10.15 9.58
N LEU A 209 10.03 -10.18 10.88
CA LEU A 209 10.93 -10.00 12.00
C LEU A 209 11.09 -11.34 12.71
N GLN A 210 12.32 -11.75 12.97
CA GLN A 210 12.60 -13.00 13.68
C GLN A 210 12.74 -12.72 15.17
N LYS A 211 12.05 -13.49 16.02
CA LYS A 211 12.24 -13.47 17.47
C LYS A 211 13.63 -14.03 17.81
N GLY A 212 14.37 -13.34 18.66
CA GLY A 212 15.74 -13.67 19.04
C GLY A 212 16.80 -12.93 18.21
N GLY A 213 17.98 -12.75 18.80
CA GLY A 213 19.05 -11.90 18.26
C GLY A 213 19.24 -10.63 19.09
N THR A 214 20.13 -9.74 18.66
CA THR A 214 20.38 -8.48 19.35
C THR A 214 19.35 -7.41 18.97
N LEU A 215 19.04 -6.50 19.90
CA LEU A 215 18.17 -5.34 19.64
C LEU A 215 18.63 -4.54 18.41
N SER A 216 19.94 -4.36 18.24
CA SER A 216 20.51 -3.65 17.09
C SER A 216 20.20 -4.31 15.74
N ILE A 217 20.13 -5.64 15.67
CA ILE A 217 19.76 -6.35 14.43
C ILE A 217 18.27 -6.14 14.15
N LEU A 218 17.44 -6.25 15.17
CA LEU A 218 15.99 -6.04 15.07
C LEU A 218 15.66 -4.62 14.63
N GLU A 219 16.22 -3.60 15.29
CA GLU A 219 16.03 -2.19 14.93
C GLU A 219 16.48 -1.88 13.51
N ASN A 220 17.65 -2.37 13.09
CA ASN A 220 18.13 -2.18 11.73
C ASN A 220 17.20 -2.85 10.70
N LYS A 221 16.67 -4.03 11.04
CA LYS A 221 15.70 -4.72 10.18
C LYS A 221 14.39 -3.95 10.06
N ILE A 222 13.84 -3.47 11.18
CA ILE A 222 12.66 -2.61 11.23
C ILE A 222 12.90 -1.37 10.37
N LYS A 223 14.01 -0.66 10.58
CA LYS A 223 14.39 0.52 9.81
C LYS A 223 14.47 0.25 8.31
N SER A 224 15.10 -0.87 7.92
CA SER A 224 15.19 -1.29 6.52
C SER A 224 13.82 -1.57 5.91
N LEU A 225 12.96 -2.34 6.59
CA LEU A 225 11.61 -2.66 6.12
C LEU A 225 10.73 -1.42 6.02
N ILE A 226 10.74 -0.56 7.05
CA ILE A 226 10.07 0.74 7.02
C ILE A 226 10.59 1.57 5.84
N SER A 227 11.90 1.63 5.58
CA SER A 227 12.41 2.44 4.47
C SER A 227 11.89 2.04 3.08
N THR A 228 11.38 0.81 2.92
CA THR A 228 10.76 0.35 1.66
C THR A 228 9.36 0.94 1.42
N VAL A 229 8.68 1.38 2.47
CA VAL A 229 7.34 2.01 2.41
C VAL A 229 7.43 3.51 2.72
N TYR A 230 8.44 3.92 3.49
CA TYR A 230 8.68 5.24 4.03
C TYR A 230 10.03 5.74 3.51
N VAL A 231 10.05 6.46 2.38
CA VAL A 231 11.30 7.13 1.98
C VAL A 231 11.55 8.25 2.99
N ARG A 232 12.78 8.39 3.49
CA ARG A 232 13.13 9.57 4.28
C ARG A 232 12.89 10.80 3.40
N GLY A 233 12.21 11.80 3.96
CA GLY A 233 12.23 13.16 3.41
C GLY A 233 13.60 13.80 3.62
N ASP A 234 14.64 13.20 3.02
CA ASP A 234 15.79 13.97 2.60
C ASP A 234 15.39 14.65 1.27
N SER A 235 15.87 15.87 1.04
CA SER A 235 15.51 16.78 -0.04
C SER A 235 15.36 16.10 -1.43
N PRO A 236 14.56 16.67 -2.36
CA PRO A 236 14.35 16.15 -3.70
C PRO A 236 15.57 16.34 -4.62
N GLU A 237 16.74 15.89 -4.17
CA GLU A 237 17.95 15.81 -4.96
C GLU A 237 18.44 14.36 -4.93
N GLU A 238 18.48 13.77 -6.13
CA GLU A 238 19.15 12.51 -6.48
C GLU A 238 18.49 11.19 -6.05
N PHE A 239 17.43 10.81 -6.78
CA PHE A 239 17.20 9.40 -7.13
C PHE A 239 17.15 9.29 -8.66
N ASP A 240 18.34 9.13 -9.26
CA ASP A 240 18.52 8.87 -10.68
C ASP A 240 17.94 7.48 -11.02
N PHE A 241 16.93 7.46 -11.88
CA PHE A 241 16.30 6.24 -12.38
C PHE A 241 16.97 5.84 -13.70
N GLN A 242 18.27 5.55 -13.67
CA GLN A 242 18.91 4.83 -14.77
C GLN A 242 18.98 3.32 -14.49
N SER A 243 18.45 2.59 -15.47
CA SER A 243 18.73 1.20 -15.86
C SER A 243 17.81 0.09 -15.32
N ARG A 244 16.88 -0.34 -16.19
CA ARG A 244 16.86 -1.71 -16.74
C ARG A 244 15.98 -1.78 -18.00
N LEU A 245 16.58 -1.42 -19.14
CA LEU A 245 16.22 -1.96 -20.44
C LEU A 245 17.47 -2.64 -20.98
N ASP A 246 17.43 -3.97 -21.12
CA ASP A 246 18.45 -4.71 -21.86
C ASP A 246 18.21 -4.45 -23.36
N LEU A 247 19.16 -3.77 -24.00
CA LEU A 247 19.29 -3.72 -25.46
C LEU A 247 20.62 -4.40 -25.82
N ARG A 248 20.55 -5.54 -26.51
CA ARG A 248 21.72 -6.09 -27.23
C ARG A 248 21.68 -5.59 -28.67
N PRO A 249 22.80 -5.13 -29.24
CA PRO A 249 22.89 -4.86 -30.66
C PRO A 249 22.91 -6.18 -31.43
N SER A 250 22.05 -6.30 -32.44
CA SER A 250 22.30 -7.21 -33.55
C SER A 250 23.52 -6.65 -34.30
N GLY A 251 24.62 -7.40 -34.27
CA GLY A 251 25.81 -7.07 -35.03
C GLY A 251 25.54 -6.97 -36.53
N LEU A 252 26.42 -6.20 -37.16
CA LEU A 252 26.72 -6.09 -38.58
C LEU A 252 26.78 -7.45 -39.30
#